data_AF-A0A1F6DCD0-F1
#
_entry.id   AF-A0A1F6DCD0-F1
#
_cell.length_a   1.000
_cell.length_b   1.000
_cell.length_c   1.000
_cell.angle_alpha   90.00
_cell.angle_beta   90.00
_cell.angle_gamma   90.00
#
_symmetry.space_group_name_H-M   'P 1'
#
loop_
_entity.id
_entity.type
_entity.pdbx_description
1 polymer ?
#
loop_
_entity_poly.entity_id
_entity_poly.type
_entity_poly.pdbx_seq_one_letter_code
_entity_poly.pdbx_strand_id
1 'polypeptide(L)'
;MANRHLSRSVVLQTLFEADASGIDRASAHAILERNRDEFAPRNDDDAFMVSLLDGVMGKQHELDLVIEKAAPEWPLDRIAVLDRSVLRLGLYELLFADRASVPAKVAINEAIELAKQYSGDSSGRFVNGVLGAIYKELGEPGKEEQGKRPPRRAVRFEDMPVERHGGAVVYTRDPHGVLKLALVHDIFGHWTLSKAGLKEDESLEEGTVRALKEETGLDIVIEEQIGANEYIASSAEKGRVRKQVTYFLAQAPYQELELQTGGGLDDARWFKIGDILALNFYEDILPVVTKAVTIIASKSV
;
A
#
# COMPACT_ATOMS: atom_id res chain seq x y z
N MET A 1 16.61 -18.36 9.45
CA MET A 1 16.72 -17.00 8.86
C MET A 1 17.87 -16.89 7.89
N ALA A 2 19.11 -17.30 8.21
CA ALA A 2 20.25 -17.25 7.29
C ALA A 2 20.00 -17.94 5.92
N ASN A 3 19.28 -19.07 5.91
CA ASN A 3 18.95 -19.78 4.66
C ASN A 3 18.07 -18.94 3.73
N ARG A 4 17.07 -18.23 4.28
CA ARG A 4 16.15 -17.39 3.48
C ARG A 4 16.79 -16.11 2.97
N HIS A 5 17.73 -15.53 3.72
CA HIS A 5 18.53 -14.41 3.21
C HIS A 5 19.31 -14.84 1.97
N LEU A 6 20.04 -15.98 2.07
CA LEU A 6 20.77 -16.55 0.95
C LEU A 6 19.85 -16.92 -0.23
N SER A 7 18.68 -17.51 0.03
CA SER A 7 17.67 -17.78 -1.00
C SER A 7 17.24 -16.51 -1.73
N ARG A 8 16.99 -15.40 -1.02
CA ARG A 8 16.66 -14.12 -1.66
C ARG A 8 17.81 -13.57 -2.47
N SER A 9 19.06 -13.72 -2.00
CA SER A 9 20.24 -13.33 -2.76
C SER A 9 20.32 -14.08 -4.10
N VAL A 10 20.06 -15.40 -4.11
CA VAL A 10 20.05 -16.22 -5.33
C VAL A 10 18.92 -15.80 -6.27
N VAL A 11 17.73 -15.55 -5.74
CA VAL A 11 16.60 -15.06 -6.55
C VAL A 11 16.89 -13.66 -7.12
N LEU A 12 17.50 -12.76 -6.34
CA LEU A 12 17.90 -11.44 -6.80
C LEU A 12 18.90 -11.51 -7.97
N GLN A 13 19.93 -12.35 -7.85
CA GLN A 13 20.90 -12.57 -8.93
C GLN A 13 20.22 -13.10 -10.20
N THR A 14 19.28 -14.02 -10.03
CA THR A 14 18.47 -14.58 -11.14
C THR A 14 17.61 -13.51 -11.80
N LEU A 15 16.91 -12.68 -11.02
CA LEU A 15 16.10 -11.57 -11.52
C LEU A 15 16.96 -10.54 -12.28
N PHE A 16 18.13 -10.21 -11.75
CA PHE A 16 19.07 -9.28 -12.39
C PHE A 16 19.54 -9.81 -13.75
N GLU A 17 19.92 -11.08 -13.85
CA GLU A 17 20.30 -11.70 -15.11
C GLU A 17 19.17 -11.77 -16.13
N ALA A 18 17.96 -12.11 -15.67
CA ALA A 18 16.78 -12.18 -16.52
C ALA A 18 16.41 -10.81 -17.11
N ASP A 19 16.43 -9.76 -16.27
CA ASP A 19 16.13 -8.37 -16.67
C ASP A 19 17.19 -7.81 -17.63
N ALA A 20 18.46 -8.13 -17.42
CA ALA A 20 19.55 -7.70 -18.30
C ALA A 20 19.51 -8.37 -19.69
N SER A 21 18.96 -9.59 -19.77
CA SER A 21 19.04 -10.42 -20.98
C SER A 21 17.72 -10.51 -21.76
N GLY A 22 16.63 -9.93 -21.24
CA GLY A 22 15.29 -10.01 -21.87
C GLY A 22 14.76 -11.44 -21.98
N ILE A 23 15.15 -12.29 -21.02
CA ILE A 23 14.92 -13.73 -21.06
C ILE A 23 13.50 -14.09 -20.58
N ASP A 24 12.90 -15.12 -21.16
CA ASP A 24 11.57 -15.60 -20.78
C ASP A 24 11.54 -16.38 -19.45
N ARG A 25 10.33 -16.59 -18.89
CA ARG A 25 10.15 -17.26 -17.59
C ARG A 25 10.71 -18.67 -17.56
N ALA A 26 10.58 -19.42 -18.65
CA ALA A 26 11.07 -20.80 -18.72
C ALA A 26 12.60 -20.86 -18.55
N SER A 27 13.30 -19.92 -19.14
CA SER A 27 14.75 -19.80 -19.05
C SER A 27 15.22 -19.25 -17.68
N ALA A 28 14.38 -18.49 -16.96
CA ALA A 28 14.69 -18.00 -15.63
C ALA A 28 14.85 -19.10 -14.58
N HIS A 29 14.11 -20.22 -14.69
CA HIS A 29 14.31 -21.38 -13.80
C HIS A 29 15.67 -22.04 -14.01
N ALA A 30 16.14 -22.15 -15.26
CA ALA A 30 17.46 -22.69 -15.54
C ALA A 30 18.58 -21.80 -14.96
N ILE A 31 18.39 -20.48 -15.00
CA ILE A 31 19.30 -19.52 -14.35
C ILE A 31 19.25 -19.70 -12.82
N LEU A 32 18.05 -19.88 -12.25
CA LEU A 32 17.88 -20.10 -10.82
C LEU A 32 18.61 -21.36 -10.35
N GLU A 33 18.44 -22.48 -11.05
CA GLU A 33 19.12 -23.75 -10.75
C GLU A 33 20.64 -23.57 -10.79
N ARG A 34 21.17 -22.94 -11.85
CA ARG A 34 22.60 -22.66 -11.98
C ARG A 34 23.13 -21.78 -10.85
N ASN A 35 22.43 -20.68 -10.54
CA ASN A 35 22.84 -19.73 -9.50
C ASN A 35 22.75 -20.37 -8.11
N ARG A 36 21.75 -21.23 -7.87
CA ARG A 36 21.64 -21.99 -6.63
C ARG A 36 22.82 -22.95 -6.46
N ASP A 37 23.15 -23.72 -7.48
CA ASP A 37 24.25 -24.69 -7.43
C ASP A 37 25.61 -23.99 -7.20
N GLU A 38 25.79 -22.78 -7.75
CA GLU A 38 27.00 -21.99 -7.57
C GLU A 38 27.09 -21.32 -6.19
N PHE A 39 26.04 -20.60 -5.78
CA PHE A 39 26.09 -19.70 -4.62
C PHE A 39 25.46 -20.28 -3.35
N ALA A 40 24.60 -21.29 -3.48
CA ALA A 40 23.86 -21.89 -2.37
C ALA A 40 23.73 -23.44 -2.46
N PRO A 41 24.81 -24.20 -2.75
CA PRO A 41 24.73 -25.65 -3.01
C PRO A 41 24.25 -26.50 -1.83
N ARG A 42 24.20 -25.92 -0.62
CA ARG A 42 23.74 -26.58 0.61
C ARG A 42 22.39 -26.05 1.10
N ASN A 43 21.77 -25.16 0.35
CA ASN A 43 20.47 -24.59 0.70
C ASN A 43 19.37 -25.50 0.15
N ASP A 44 18.48 -25.91 1.06
CA ASP A 44 17.36 -26.83 0.83
C ASP A 44 16.01 -26.10 0.64
N ASP A 45 16.02 -24.77 0.53
CA ASP A 45 14.81 -23.94 0.41
C ASP A 45 14.41 -23.66 -1.06
N ASP A 46 14.49 -24.69 -1.92
CA ASP A 46 14.23 -24.59 -3.37
C ASP A 46 12.81 -24.13 -3.67
N ALA A 47 11.84 -24.68 -2.93
CA ALA A 47 10.44 -24.31 -3.08
C ALA A 47 10.21 -22.82 -2.80
N PHE A 48 10.90 -22.25 -1.81
CA PHE A 48 10.84 -20.82 -1.52
C PHE A 48 11.47 -19.99 -2.64
N MET A 49 12.65 -20.39 -3.13
CA MET A 49 13.32 -19.68 -4.24
C MET A 49 12.46 -19.67 -5.51
N VAL A 50 11.93 -20.83 -5.89
CA VAL A 50 11.03 -20.98 -7.05
C VAL A 50 9.77 -20.13 -6.87
N SER A 51 9.09 -20.26 -5.73
CA SER A 51 7.87 -19.50 -5.45
C SER A 51 8.10 -17.99 -5.45
N LEU A 52 9.25 -17.53 -4.94
CA LEU A 52 9.59 -16.12 -4.91
C LEU A 52 9.90 -15.59 -6.32
N LEU A 53 10.68 -16.35 -7.11
CA LEU A 53 10.97 -16.01 -8.51
C LEU A 53 9.69 -15.90 -9.34
N ASP A 54 8.86 -16.95 -9.31
CA ASP A 54 7.61 -17.01 -10.07
C ASP A 54 6.64 -15.91 -9.67
N GLY A 55 6.57 -15.63 -8.37
CA GLY A 55 5.77 -14.55 -7.83
C GLY A 55 6.18 -13.18 -8.36
N VAL A 56 7.46 -12.85 -8.26
CA VAL A 56 8.01 -11.58 -8.74
C VAL A 56 7.81 -11.45 -10.25
N MET A 57 8.17 -12.47 -11.03
CA MET A 57 7.98 -12.46 -12.49
C MET A 57 6.50 -12.48 -12.90
N GLY A 58 5.62 -13.04 -12.09
CA GLY A 58 4.17 -13.05 -12.26
C GLY A 58 3.54 -11.68 -12.08
N LYS A 59 4.12 -10.87 -11.20
CA LYS A 59 3.60 -9.57 -10.79
C LYS A 59 4.43 -8.39 -11.29
N GLN A 60 5.43 -8.63 -12.14
CA GLN A 60 6.41 -7.62 -12.54
C GLN A 60 5.77 -6.30 -12.99
N HIS A 61 4.74 -6.35 -13.84
CA HIS A 61 4.06 -5.14 -14.30
C HIS A 61 3.37 -4.37 -13.16
N GLU A 62 2.66 -5.07 -12.27
CA GLU A 62 2.02 -4.46 -11.09
C GLU A 62 3.06 -3.87 -10.13
N LEU A 63 4.17 -4.58 -9.91
CA LEU A 63 5.27 -4.13 -9.07
C LEU A 63 5.94 -2.87 -9.64
N ASP A 64 6.17 -2.83 -10.94
CA ASP A 64 6.77 -1.69 -11.64
C ASP A 64 5.90 -0.44 -11.53
N LEU A 65 4.58 -0.56 -11.72
CA LEU A 65 3.64 0.54 -11.54
C LEU A 65 3.64 1.09 -10.12
N VAL A 66 3.70 0.22 -9.11
CA VAL A 66 3.78 0.64 -7.70
C VAL A 66 5.11 1.36 -7.43
N ILE A 67 6.22 0.86 -7.97
CA ILE A 67 7.54 1.49 -7.82
C ILE A 67 7.56 2.88 -8.44
N GLU A 68 7.06 3.04 -9.66
CA GLU A 68 7.01 4.33 -10.36
C GLU A 68 6.21 5.37 -9.59
N LYS A 69 5.08 4.97 -9.00
CA LYS A 69 4.24 5.88 -8.23
C LYS A 69 4.84 6.21 -6.86
N ALA A 70 5.53 5.26 -6.23
CA ALA A 70 6.21 5.48 -4.95
C ALA A 70 7.52 6.28 -5.09
N ALA A 71 8.09 6.32 -6.29
CA ALA A 71 9.33 7.04 -6.61
C ALA A 71 9.17 7.91 -7.88
N PRO A 72 8.28 8.92 -7.88
CA PRO A 72 7.94 9.67 -9.11
C PRO A 72 9.11 10.49 -9.65
N GLU A 73 10.08 10.86 -8.80
CA GLU A 73 11.31 11.55 -9.21
C GLU A 73 12.34 10.61 -9.86
N TRP A 74 12.13 9.29 -9.79
CA TRP A 74 13.03 8.26 -10.28
C TRP A 74 12.30 7.32 -11.24
N PRO A 75 12.21 7.71 -12.53
CA PRO A 75 11.72 6.83 -13.58
C PRO A 75 12.37 5.45 -13.52
N LEU A 76 11.58 4.40 -13.75
CA LEU A 76 11.99 3.00 -13.56
C LEU A 76 13.23 2.62 -14.40
N ASP A 77 13.38 3.22 -15.58
CA ASP A 77 14.50 3.06 -16.50
C ASP A 77 15.80 3.72 -15.99
N ARG A 78 15.69 4.70 -15.09
CA ARG A 78 16.81 5.39 -14.43
C ARG A 78 17.24 4.74 -13.13
N ILE A 79 16.41 3.85 -12.57
CA ILE A 79 16.79 3.04 -11.41
C ILE A 79 17.79 1.98 -11.87
N ALA A 80 18.88 1.82 -11.12
CA ALA A 80 19.86 0.77 -11.40
C ALA A 80 19.17 -0.60 -11.46
N VAL A 81 19.49 -1.41 -12.47
CA VAL A 81 18.83 -2.72 -12.73
C VAL A 81 18.77 -3.59 -11.47
N LEU A 82 19.85 -3.57 -10.69
CA LEU A 82 19.96 -4.30 -9.43
C LEU A 82 19.02 -3.75 -8.35
N ASP A 83 18.97 -2.42 -8.17
CA ASP A 83 18.07 -1.77 -7.20
C ASP A 83 16.60 -1.97 -7.58
N ARG A 84 16.29 -1.92 -8.88
CA ARG A 84 14.96 -2.24 -9.40
C ARG A 84 14.58 -3.70 -9.11
N SER A 85 15.51 -4.63 -9.28
CA SER A 85 15.30 -6.05 -8.95
C SER A 85 15.09 -6.25 -7.44
N VAL A 86 15.84 -5.54 -6.59
CA VAL A 86 15.62 -5.53 -5.14
C VAL A 86 14.25 -4.96 -4.78
N LEU A 87 13.84 -3.85 -5.38
CA LEU A 87 12.53 -3.24 -5.14
C LEU A 87 11.40 -4.19 -5.53
N ARG A 88 11.47 -4.82 -6.72
CA ARG A 88 10.49 -5.82 -7.17
C ARG A 88 10.39 -6.99 -6.19
N LEU A 89 11.52 -7.55 -5.75
CA LEU A 89 11.56 -8.66 -4.80
C LEU A 89 10.97 -8.25 -3.45
N GLY A 90 11.45 -7.16 -2.86
CA GLY A 90 10.99 -6.67 -1.56
C GLY A 90 9.52 -6.28 -1.57
N LEU A 91 9.06 -5.67 -2.66
CA LEU A 91 7.67 -5.28 -2.83
C LEU A 91 6.75 -6.49 -3.01
N TYR A 92 7.19 -7.52 -3.76
CA TYR A 92 6.42 -8.75 -3.90
C TYR A 92 6.18 -9.40 -2.53
N GLU A 93 7.23 -9.55 -1.72
CA GLU A 93 7.08 -10.07 -0.36
C GLU A 93 6.25 -9.13 0.53
N LEU A 94 6.37 -7.82 0.32
CA LEU A 94 5.58 -6.85 1.06
C LEU A 94 4.09 -6.88 0.69
N LEU A 95 3.70 -7.22 -0.54
CA LEU A 95 2.29 -7.15 -0.95
C LEU A 95 1.60 -8.51 -1.01
N PHE A 96 2.32 -9.57 -1.39
CA PHE A 96 1.71 -10.84 -1.79
C PHE A 96 2.16 -12.05 -0.97
N ALA A 97 3.24 -11.95 -0.18
CA ALA A 97 3.65 -13.06 0.68
C ALA A 97 2.73 -13.22 1.89
N ASP A 98 2.52 -14.47 2.31
CA ASP A 98 1.83 -14.78 3.55
C ASP A 98 2.56 -14.16 4.74
N ARG A 99 1.87 -13.28 5.48
CA ARG A 99 2.40 -12.53 6.62
C ARG A 99 2.88 -13.43 7.75
N ALA A 100 2.25 -14.59 7.94
CA ALA A 100 2.69 -15.57 8.93
C ALA A 100 4.08 -16.13 8.58
N SER A 101 4.42 -16.17 7.28
CA SER A 101 5.68 -16.69 6.76
C SER A 101 6.77 -15.61 6.63
N VAL A 102 6.40 -14.40 6.20
CA VAL A 102 7.31 -13.26 5.99
C VAL A 102 6.63 -11.97 6.51
N PRO A 103 6.93 -11.54 7.73
CA PRO A 103 6.42 -10.29 8.26
C PRO A 103 6.88 -9.09 7.40
N ALA A 104 6.03 -8.07 7.25
CA ALA A 104 6.29 -6.92 6.39
C ALA A 104 7.64 -6.23 6.67
N LYS A 105 7.98 -6.03 7.96
CA LYS A 105 9.27 -5.45 8.37
C LYS A 105 10.47 -6.32 8.02
N VAL A 106 10.29 -7.65 8.03
CA VAL A 106 11.35 -8.57 7.62
C VAL A 106 11.59 -8.43 6.12
N ALA A 107 10.53 -8.45 5.30
CA ALA A 107 10.66 -8.22 3.85
C ALA A 107 11.40 -6.91 3.52
N ILE A 108 11.02 -5.81 4.18
CA ILE A 108 11.66 -4.50 4.01
C ILE A 108 13.14 -4.54 4.43
N ASN A 109 13.44 -5.08 5.61
CA ASN A 109 14.82 -5.15 6.09
C ASN A 109 15.70 -6.02 5.18
N GLU A 110 15.20 -7.17 4.72
CA GLU A 110 15.93 -8.06 3.82
C GLU A 110 16.23 -7.38 2.48
N ALA A 111 15.26 -6.65 1.91
CA ALA A 111 15.48 -5.87 0.69
C ALA A 111 16.54 -4.77 0.89
N ILE A 112 16.52 -4.08 2.04
CA ILE A 112 17.52 -3.05 2.36
C ILE A 112 18.91 -3.65 2.47
N GLU A 113 19.05 -4.79 3.15
CA GLU A 113 20.35 -5.45 3.30
C GLU A 113 20.88 -5.98 1.97
N LEU A 114 20.01 -6.52 1.10
CA LEU A 114 20.39 -6.89 -0.26
C LEU A 114 20.86 -5.68 -1.09
N ALA A 115 20.14 -4.55 -1.04
CA ALA A 115 20.56 -3.33 -1.72
C ALA A 115 21.93 -2.84 -1.24
N LYS A 116 22.17 -2.86 0.08
CA LYS A 116 23.48 -2.48 0.63
C LYS A 116 24.59 -3.42 0.17
N GLN A 117 24.32 -4.73 0.20
CA GLN A 117 25.30 -5.75 -0.12
C GLN A 117 25.74 -5.67 -1.59
N TYR A 118 24.82 -5.44 -2.52
CA TYR A 118 25.11 -5.52 -3.95
C TYR A 118 25.28 -4.14 -4.63
N SER A 119 24.66 -3.07 -4.11
CA SER A 119 24.71 -1.72 -4.71
C SER A 119 25.25 -0.63 -3.77
N GLY A 120 25.48 -0.95 -2.49
CA GLY A 120 26.06 -0.02 -1.49
C GLY A 120 25.04 0.79 -0.68
N ASP A 121 25.56 1.60 0.25
CA ASP A 121 24.76 2.29 1.27
C ASP A 121 23.78 3.34 0.72
N SER A 122 24.07 3.94 -0.44
CA SER A 122 23.15 4.87 -1.11
C SER A 122 21.89 4.14 -1.59
N SER A 123 22.07 2.96 -2.19
CA SER A 123 20.97 2.12 -2.67
C SER A 123 20.16 1.56 -1.51
N GLY A 124 20.81 1.15 -0.41
CA GLY A 124 20.11 0.77 0.82
C GLY A 124 19.19 1.87 1.36
N ARG A 125 19.64 3.14 1.32
CA ARG A 125 18.82 4.29 1.72
C ARG A 125 17.67 4.56 0.75
N PHE A 126 17.92 4.45 -0.56
CA PHE A 126 16.90 4.61 -1.59
C PHE A 126 15.80 3.55 -1.46
N VAL A 127 16.16 2.27 -1.41
CA VAL A 127 15.21 1.15 -1.25
C VAL A 127 14.39 1.27 0.03
N ASN A 128 15.02 1.65 1.15
CA ASN A 128 14.31 1.94 2.40
C ASN A 128 13.29 3.08 2.25
N GLY A 129 13.63 4.13 1.50
CA GLY A 129 12.72 5.24 1.23
C GLY A 129 11.47 4.80 0.48
N VAL A 130 11.66 4.08 -0.64
CA VAL A 130 10.56 3.60 -1.50
C VAL A 130 9.68 2.59 -0.77
N LEU A 131 10.25 1.51 -0.22
CA LEU A 131 9.48 0.48 0.49
C LEU A 131 8.85 1.04 1.78
N GLY A 132 9.50 2.01 2.42
CA GLY A 132 8.97 2.68 3.60
C GLY A 132 7.79 3.61 3.31
N ALA A 133 7.76 4.26 2.15
CA ALA A 133 6.59 5.03 1.70
C ALA A 133 5.38 4.11 1.48
N ILE A 134 5.60 3.03 0.73
CA ILE A 134 4.60 2.00 0.45
C ILE A 134 4.07 1.36 1.75
N TYR A 135 4.96 1.00 2.68
CA TYR A 135 4.57 0.41 3.96
C TYR A 135 3.63 1.31 4.79
N LYS A 136 3.81 2.64 4.72
CA LYS A 136 2.93 3.60 5.40
C LYS A 136 1.58 3.71 4.74
N GLU A 137 1.53 3.69 3.40
CA GLU A 137 0.27 3.73 2.65
C GLU A 137 -0.59 2.50 2.93
N LEU A 138 0.03 1.32 3.07
CA LEU A 138 -0.63 0.09 3.49
C LEU A 138 -1.16 0.10 4.94
N GLY A 139 -0.99 1.20 5.69
CA GLY A 139 -1.40 1.28 7.10
C GLY A 139 -0.48 0.53 8.07
N GLU A 140 0.74 0.20 7.63
CA GLU A 140 1.78 -0.47 8.43
C GLU A 140 1.38 -1.83 9.03
N PRO A 141 1.02 -2.82 8.20
CA PRO A 141 0.65 -4.15 8.66
C PRO A 141 1.79 -4.82 9.47
N GLY A 142 1.43 -5.59 10.51
CA GLY A 142 2.39 -6.33 11.34
C GLY A 142 3.27 -5.47 12.25
N LYS A 143 2.90 -4.20 12.49
CA LYS A 143 3.67 -3.29 13.36
C LYS A 143 3.89 -3.85 14.77
N GLU A 144 2.94 -4.64 15.28
CA GLU A 144 2.97 -5.24 16.62
C GLU A 144 3.67 -6.60 16.69
N GLU A 145 3.98 -7.24 15.56
CA GLU A 145 4.36 -8.67 15.48
C GLU A 145 5.83 -8.97 15.83
N GLN A 146 6.72 -7.99 15.95
CA GLN A 146 8.09 -8.24 16.40
C GLN A 146 8.65 -7.17 17.35
N GLY A 147 8.94 -7.63 18.58
CA GLY A 147 10.17 -7.31 19.29
C GLY A 147 10.26 -5.95 19.96
N LYS A 148 10.19 -5.97 21.29
CA LYS A 148 10.62 -4.92 22.22
C LYS A 148 11.97 -4.32 21.79
N ARG A 149 11.96 -3.20 21.05
CA ARG A 149 13.04 -2.21 21.21
C ARG A 149 13.05 -1.85 22.71
N PRO A 150 14.21 -1.74 23.38
CA PRO A 150 14.23 -1.19 24.73
C PRO A 150 13.48 0.14 24.65
N PRO A 151 12.54 0.42 25.56
CA PRO A 151 11.64 1.54 25.36
C PRO A 151 12.51 2.79 25.30
N ARG A 152 12.58 3.42 24.11
CA ARG A 152 12.59 4.88 24.07
C ARG A 152 11.32 5.23 24.81
N ARG A 153 11.47 5.57 26.10
CA ARG A 153 10.44 5.83 27.13
C ARG A 153 9.06 5.60 26.55
N ALA A 154 8.52 4.37 26.68
CA ALA A 154 7.28 3.99 26.02
C ALA A 154 6.25 5.05 26.38
N VAL A 155 5.91 5.89 25.41
CA VAL A 155 4.90 6.92 25.57
C VAL A 155 3.64 6.16 25.96
N ARG A 156 3.08 6.44 27.15
CA ARG A 156 1.88 5.73 27.60
C ARG A 156 0.80 5.93 26.54
N PHE A 157 -0.12 4.97 26.39
CA PHE A 157 -1.19 5.08 25.39
C PHE A 157 -1.90 6.44 25.45
N GLU A 158 -2.13 6.95 26.67
CA GLU A 158 -2.70 8.27 26.96
C GLU A 158 -1.84 9.44 26.45
N ASP A 159 -0.52 9.30 26.50
CA ASP A 159 0.45 10.31 26.10
C ASP A 159 0.76 10.24 24.59
N MET A 160 0.25 9.23 23.86
CA MET A 160 0.52 9.07 22.43
C MET A 160 -0.18 10.18 21.62
N PRO A 161 0.54 10.88 20.73
CA PRO A 161 -0.04 11.87 19.85
C PRO A 161 -1.16 11.26 19.00
N VAL A 162 -2.28 11.97 18.92
CA VAL A 162 -3.47 11.55 18.16
C VAL A 162 -3.42 12.22 16.78
N GLU A 163 -3.53 11.41 15.73
CA GLU A 163 -3.71 11.89 14.37
C GLU A 163 -5.15 11.59 13.93
N ARG A 164 -5.96 12.64 13.89
CA ARG A 164 -7.35 12.55 13.44
C ARG A 164 -7.39 12.50 11.92
N HIS A 165 -8.20 11.60 11.38
CA HIS A 165 -8.44 11.47 9.96
C HIS A 165 -9.95 11.50 9.72
N GLY A 166 -10.35 12.11 8.61
CA GLY A 166 -11.72 12.15 8.14
C GLY A 166 -11.82 11.43 6.80
N GLY A 167 -12.78 10.51 6.69
CA GLY A 167 -13.14 9.90 5.42
C GLY A 167 -14.65 9.98 5.20
N ALA A 168 -15.10 9.78 3.97
CA ALA A 168 -16.52 9.72 3.70
C ALA A 168 -16.88 8.70 2.61
N VAL A 169 -18.07 8.11 2.77
CA VAL A 169 -18.78 7.50 1.66
C VAL A 169 -19.56 8.61 0.98
N VAL A 170 -19.06 9.07 -0.16
CA VAL A 170 -19.68 10.13 -0.94
C VAL A 170 -20.60 9.52 -1.99
N TYR A 171 -21.86 9.93 -1.99
CA TYR A 171 -22.84 9.46 -2.96
C TYR A 171 -23.45 10.59 -3.77
N THR A 172 -23.98 10.22 -4.94
CA THR A 172 -24.76 11.12 -5.78
C THR A 172 -25.81 10.35 -6.56
N ARG A 173 -26.76 11.08 -7.14
CA ARG A 173 -27.66 10.54 -8.17
C ARG A 173 -27.28 11.22 -9.47
N ASP A 174 -26.94 10.43 -10.47
CA ASP A 174 -26.64 10.97 -11.79
C ASP A 174 -27.90 11.58 -12.45
N PRO A 175 -27.78 12.26 -13.60
CA PRO A 175 -28.94 12.87 -14.27
C PRO A 175 -30.07 11.88 -14.64
N HIS A 176 -29.82 10.57 -14.60
CA HIS A 176 -30.81 9.52 -14.82
C HIS A 176 -31.38 8.95 -13.51
N GLY A 177 -31.02 9.51 -12.36
CA GLY A 177 -31.47 9.10 -11.03
C GLY A 177 -30.72 7.89 -10.46
N VAL A 178 -29.66 7.42 -11.12
CA VAL A 178 -28.90 6.25 -10.71
C VAL A 178 -27.98 6.62 -9.55
N LEU A 179 -28.12 5.89 -8.43
CA LEU A 179 -27.26 6.05 -7.26
C LEU A 179 -25.83 5.59 -7.56
N LYS A 180 -24.86 6.47 -7.31
CA LYS A 180 -23.43 6.21 -7.47
C LYS A 180 -22.65 6.59 -6.22
N LEU A 181 -21.55 5.88 -5.96
CA LEU A 181 -20.56 6.23 -4.93
C LEU A 181 -19.27 6.69 -5.60
N ALA A 182 -18.63 7.72 -5.05
CA ALA A 182 -17.27 8.09 -5.43
C ALA A 182 -16.29 7.22 -4.66
N LEU A 183 -15.33 6.65 -5.38
CA LEU A 183 -14.23 5.87 -4.83
C LEU A 183 -12.93 6.38 -5.42
N VAL A 184 -11.86 6.24 -4.66
CA VAL A 184 -10.49 6.50 -5.11
C VAL A 184 -9.77 5.17 -5.30
N HIS A 185 -8.87 5.10 -6.26
CA HIS A 185 -8.04 3.94 -6.53
C HIS A 185 -6.64 4.21 -6.02
N ASP A 186 -6.07 3.24 -5.31
CA ASP A 186 -4.72 3.33 -4.80
C ASP A 186 -3.69 2.72 -5.77
N ILE A 187 -2.43 3.05 -5.52
CA ILE A 187 -1.33 2.56 -6.34
C ILE A 187 -1.19 1.04 -6.33
N PHE A 188 -1.80 0.35 -5.36
CA PHE A 188 -1.78 -1.11 -5.17
C PHE A 188 -2.92 -1.83 -5.88
N GLY A 189 -3.76 -1.13 -6.64
CA GLY A 189 -4.84 -1.75 -7.41
C GLY A 189 -6.14 -1.93 -6.64
N HIS A 190 -6.32 -1.26 -5.50
CA HIS A 190 -7.55 -1.35 -4.70
C HIS A 190 -8.38 -0.07 -4.81
N TRP A 191 -9.69 -0.24 -4.97
CA TRP A 191 -10.65 0.83 -4.78
C TRP A 191 -10.94 1.00 -3.29
N THR A 192 -10.99 2.25 -2.83
CA THR A 192 -11.14 2.61 -1.42
C THR A 192 -11.91 3.92 -1.25
N LEU A 193 -12.22 4.25 0.00
CA LEU A 193 -12.81 5.53 0.37
C LEU A 193 -11.73 6.59 0.50
N SER A 194 -12.04 7.80 0.04
CA SER A 194 -11.21 8.98 0.30
C SER A 194 -11.09 9.21 1.80
N LYS A 195 -9.85 9.36 2.28
CA LYS A 195 -9.52 9.64 3.67
C LYS A 195 -8.28 10.51 3.75
N ALA A 196 -8.31 11.57 4.56
CA ALA A 196 -7.12 12.37 4.81
C ALA A 196 -6.97 12.79 6.27
N GLY A 197 -5.74 13.19 6.62
CA GLY A 197 -5.41 13.76 7.91
C GLY A 197 -6.07 15.13 8.11
N LEU A 198 -6.55 15.37 9.34
CA LEU A 198 -7.18 16.61 9.74
C LEU A 198 -6.16 17.53 10.43
N LYS A 199 -6.33 18.85 10.27
CA LYS A 199 -5.52 19.82 11.00
C LYS A 199 -5.93 19.87 12.48
N GLU A 200 -5.08 20.43 13.33
CA GLU A 200 -5.34 20.48 14.78
C GLU A 200 -6.52 21.40 15.15
N ASP A 201 -6.75 22.44 14.36
CA ASP A 201 -7.73 23.50 14.58
C ASP A 201 -9.07 23.31 13.85
N GLU A 202 -9.18 22.30 12.98
CA GLU A 202 -10.42 22.02 12.22
C GLU A 202 -11.35 21.05 12.98
N SER A 203 -12.67 21.25 12.84
CA SER A 203 -13.64 20.23 13.21
C SER A 203 -13.51 18.99 12.31
N LEU A 204 -14.05 17.85 12.77
CA LEU A 204 -14.02 16.62 11.97
C LEU A 204 -14.73 16.80 10.63
N GLU A 205 -15.86 17.51 10.61
CA GLU A 205 -16.65 17.74 9.41
C GLU A 205 -15.95 18.70 8.45
N GLU A 206 -15.49 19.86 8.92
CA GLU A 206 -14.79 20.86 8.08
C GLU A 206 -13.51 20.28 7.47
N GLY A 207 -12.71 19.57 8.28
CA GLY A 207 -11.48 18.98 7.79
C GLY A 207 -11.74 17.83 6.81
N THR A 208 -12.82 17.06 6.97
CA THR A 208 -13.23 16.03 6.00
C THR A 208 -13.66 16.66 4.68
N VAL A 209 -14.49 17.72 4.73
CA VAL A 209 -14.94 18.45 3.53
C VAL A 209 -13.75 19.04 2.78
N ARG A 210 -12.83 19.71 3.50
CA ARG A 210 -11.61 20.26 2.91
C ARG A 210 -10.75 19.16 2.28
N ALA A 211 -10.48 18.09 3.03
CA ALA A 211 -9.66 16.98 2.58
C ALA A 211 -10.19 16.33 1.29
N LEU A 212 -11.48 16.00 1.26
CA LEU A 212 -12.10 15.37 0.10
C LEU A 212 -12.14 16.31 -1.10
N LYS A 213 -12.33 17.62 -0.88
CA LYS A 213 -12.25 18.62 -1.93
C LYS A 213 -10.83 18.73 -2.51
N GLU A 214 -9.82 18.75 -1.65
CA GLU A 214 -8.40 18.75 -2.06
C GLU A 214 -8.04 17.45 -2.80
N GLU A 215 -8.57 16.30 -2.40
CA GLU A 215 -8.21 15.01 -2.98
C GLU A 215 -8.97 14.71 -4.28
N THR A 216 -10.29 14.96 -4.33
CA THR A 216 -11.18 14.50 -5.42
C THR A 216 -11.83 15.62 -6.21
N GLY A 217 -11.65 16.89 -5.79
CA GLY A 217 -12.33 18.05 -6.37
C GLY A 217 -13.81 18.18 -5.99
N LEU A 218 -14.35 17.29 -5.14
CA LEU A 218 -15.77 17.29 -4.78
C LEU A 218 -16.11 18.30 -3.68
N ASP A 219 -17.12 19.12 -3.96
CA ASP A 219 -17.84 19.88 -2.94
C ASP A 219 -18.88 18.99 -2.25
N ILE A 220 -18.50 18.38 -1.13
CA ILE A 220 -19.37 17.47 -0.38
C ILE A 220 -20.20 18.19 0.68
N VAL A 221 -21.37 17.63 0.99
CA VAL A 221 -22.21 17.99 2.13
C VAL A 221 -22.34 16.77 3.03
N ILE A 222 -21.79 16.85 4.25
CA ILE A 222 -21.89 15.78 5.25
C ILE A 222 -23.32 15.71 5.78
N GLU A 223 -23.85 14.49 5.86
CA GLU A 223 -25.17 14.21 6.41
C GLU A 223 -25.09 13.66 7.84
N GLU A 224 -24.31 12.59 8.03
CA GLU A 224 -24.21 11.91 9.32
C GLU A 224 -22.91 11.11 9.46
N GLN A 225 -22.49 10.86 10.69
CA GLN A 225 -21.37 9.97 10.99
C GLN A 225 -21.81 8.50 10.90
N ILE A 226 -21.12 7.71 10.07
CA ILE A 226 -21.44 6.30 9.84
C ILE A 226 -20.46 5.33 10.51
N GLY A 227 -19.28 5.77 10.91
CA GLY A 227 -18.34 4.90 11.63
C GLY A 227 -17.15 5.64 12.20
N ALA A 228 -16.39 4.96 13.06
CA ALA A 228 -15.08 5.41 13.49
C ALA A 228 -14.21 4.20 13.84
N ASN A 229 -12.94 4.25 13.45
CA ASN A 229 -11.94 3.23 13.76
C ASN A 229 -10.72 3.90 14.42
N GLU A 230 -10.11 3.23 15.39
CA GLU A 230 -8.88 3.69 16.03
C GLU A 230 -7.82 2.58 15.97
N TYR A 231 -6.62 2.93 15.51
CA TYR A 231 -5.49 2.01 15.43
C TYR A 231 -4.15 2.72 15.68
N ILE A 232 -3.14 1.97 16.07
CA ILE A 232 -1.81 2.53 16.37
C ILE A 232 -0.94 2.47 15.12
N ALA A 233 -0.62 3.63 14.54
CA ALA A 233 0.28 3.77 13.39
C ALA A 233 1.60 4.45 13.80
N SER A 234 2.60 4.39 12.94
CA SER A 234 3.97 4.90 13.10
C SER A 234 4.12 6.03 12.12
N SER A 235 4.26 7.22 12.68
CA SER A 235 4.69 8.37 11.91
C SER A 235 6.22 8.39 11.91
N ALA A 236 6.82 8.69 10.75
CA ALA A 236 8.27 8.84 10.63
C ALA A 236 8.80 10.02 11.47
N GLU A 237 7.98 11.04 11.67
CA GLU A 237 8.32 12.23 12.46
C GLU A 237 7.90 12.09 13.93
N LYS A 238 6.68 11.60 14.18
CA LYS A 238 6.05 11.61 15.52
C LYS A 238 6.18 10.30 16.30
N GLY A 239 6.76 9.25 15.71
CA GLY A 239 6.86 7.93 16.36
C GLY A 239 5.52 7.19 16.40
N ARG A 240 5.17 6.52 17.51
CA ARG A 240 3.86 5.83 17.61
C ARG A 240 2.76 6.88 17.80
N VAL A 241 1.81 6.92 16.88
CA VAL A 241 0.63 7.78 16.88
C VAL A 241 -0.63 6.93 16.98
N ARG A 242 -1.68 7.47 17.59
CA ARG A 242 -3.02 6.89 17.54
C ARG A 242 -3.75 7.52 16.37
N LYS A 243 -4.00 6.74 15.32
CA LYS A 243 -4.81 7.18 14.18
C LYS A 243 -6.27 6.91 14.50
N GLN A 244 -7.06 7.98 14.53
CA GLN A 244 -8.50 7.92 14.71
C GLN A 244 -9.14 8.35 13.39
N VAL A 245 -9.78 7.42 12.71
CA VAL A 245 -10.45 7.66 11.44
C VAL A 245 -11.95 7.71 11.69
N THR A 246 -12.59 8.83 11.38
CA THR A 246 -14.04 8.95 11.41
C THR A 246 -14.58 8.94 9.99
N TYR A 247 -15.60 8.11 9.74
CA TYR A 247 -16.27 8.00 8.45
C TYR A 247 -17.64 8.66 8.48
N PHE A 248 -17.91 9.48 7.48
CA PHE A 248 -19.18 10.17 7.27
C PHE A 248 -19.92 9.66 6.04
N LEU A 249 -21.25 9.78 6.03
CA LEU A 249 -22.03 9.76 4.81
C LEU A 249 -22.13 11.20 4.29
N ALA A 250 -21.83 11.40 3.01
CA ALA A 250 -21.89 12.71 2.40
C ALA A 250 -22.49 12.64 1.00
N GLN A 251 -23.15 13.73 0.58
CA GLN A 251 -23.67 13.89 -0.77
C GLN A 251 -22.82 14.90 -1.54
N ALA A 252 -22.65 14.69 -2.85
CA ALA A 252 -21.98 15.65 -3.73
C ALA A 252 -22.72 15.78 -5.07
N PRO A 253 -22.58 16.91 -5.80
CA PRO A 253 -23.07 17.02 -7.16
C PRO A 253 -22.40 15.98 -8.08
N TYR A 254 -23.14 15.51 -9.08
CA TYR A 254 -22.55 14.64 -10.09
C TYR A 254 -21.67 15.46 -11.04
N GLN A 255 -20.36 15.32 -10.87
CA GLN A 255 -19.32 15.97 -11.69
C GLN A 255 -18.16 14.98 -11.94
N GLU A 256 -17.26 15.35 -12.84
CA GLU A 256 -16.01 14.61 -13.01
C GLU A 256 -15.13 14.75 -11.75
N LEU A 257 -14.43 13.67 -11.41
CA LEU A 257 -13.55 13.63 -10.25
C LEU A 257 -12.16 14.00 -10.70
N GLU A 258 -11.59 15.01 -10.06
CA GLU A 258 -10.24 15.48 -10.34
C GLU A 258 -9.35 15.03 -9.19
N LEU A 259 -8.69 13.88 -9.36
CA LEU A 259 -7.74 13.40 -8.38
C LEU A 259 -6.50 14.30 -8.39
N GLN A 260 -6.24 15.00 -7.29
CA GLN A 260 -4.99 15.75 -7.15
C GLN A 260 -3.84 14.77 -6.89
N THR A 261 -2.73 14.93 -7.60
CA THR A 261 -1.55 14.06 -7.49
C THR A 261 -0.94 14.10 -6.08
N GLY A 262 -0.92 12.96 -5.40
CA GLY A 262 -0.27 12.77 -4.10
C GLY A 262 -0.97 11.71 -3.23
N GLY A 263 -0.27 11.18 -2.21
CA GLY A 263 -0.91 10.35 -1.17
C GLY A 263 -1.22 8.89 -1.55
N GLY A 264 -0.58 8.34 -2.59
CA GLY A 264 -0.74 6.92 -2.94
C GLY A 264 -2.02 6.59 -3.72
N LEU A 265 -2.65 7.60 -4.34
CA LEU A 265 -3.82 7.44 -5.18
C LEU A 265 -3.49 7.75 -6.64
N ASP A 266 -4.12 7.04 -7.57
CA ASP A 266 -3.89 7.19 -9.02
C ASP A 266 -5.16 7.31 -9.88
N ASP A 267 -6.35 7.07 -9.32
CA ASP A 267 -7.64 7.26 -10.01
C ASP A 267 -8.75 7.66 -9.01
N ALA A 268 -9.83 8.27 -9.53
CA ALA A 268 -11.04 8.57 -8.77
C ALA A 268 -12.26 8.47 -9.70
N ARG A 269 -13.25 7.64 -9.35
CA ARG A 269 -14.41 7.37 -10.22
C ARG A 269 -15.72 7.21 -9.46
N TRP A 270 -16.81 7.49 -10.17
CA TRP A 270 -18.16 7.18 -9.74
C TRP A 270 -18.56 5.75 -10.14
N PHE A 271 -18.99 4.94 -9.18
CA PHE A 271 -19.45 3.57 -9.40
C PHE A 271 -20.91 3.40 -9.03
N LYS A 272 -21.66 2.62 -9.81
CA LYS A 272 -23.01 2.19 -9.41
C LYS A 272 -22.90 1.20 -8.26
N ILE A 273 -23.86 1.22 -7.34
CA ILE A 273 -23.88 0.30 -6.19
C ILE A 273 -23.74 -1.17 -6.60
N GLY A 274 -24.39 -1.59 -7.69
CA GLY A 274 -24.33 -2.97 -8.17
C GLY A 274 -22.95 -3.39 -8.68
N ASP A 275 -22.12 -2.44 -9.13
CA ASP A 275 -20.81 -2.72 -9.71
C ASP A 275 -19.71 -2.80 -8.64
N ILE A 276 -19.97 -2.27 -7.44
CA ILE A 276 -19.01 -2.20 -6.33
C ILE A 276 -18.55 -3.59 -5.90
N LEU A 277 -19.46 -4.58 -5.84
CA LEU A 277 -19.10 -5.94 -5.41
C LEU A 277 -18.09 -6.64 -6.34
N ALA A 278 -17.90 -6.15 -7.57
CA ALA A 278 -16.93 -6.69 -8.52
C ALA A 278 -15.56 -5.97 -8.46
N LEU A 279 -15.44 -4.89 -7.67
CA LEU A 279 -14.19 -4.15 -7.53
C LEU A 279 -13.28 -4.82 -6.49
N ASN A 280 -11.97 -4.65 -6.68
CA ASN A 280 -10.96 -5.07 -5.72
C ASN A 280 -10.92 -4.08 -4.54
N PHE A 281 -11.51 -4.44 -3.40
CA PHE A 281 -11.57 -3.63 -2.18
C PHE A 281 -10.70 -4.20 -1.07
N TYR A 282 -10.25 -3.33 -0.16
CA TYR A 282 -9.85 -3.81 1.17
C TYR A 282 -11.08 -4.29 1.96
N GLU A 283 -10.93 -5.42 2.64
CA GLU A 283 -12.04 -6.05 3.39
C GLU A 283 -12.60 -5.15 4.51
N ASP A 284 -11.78 -4.25 5.07
CA ASP A 284 -12.14 -3.35 6.17
C ASP A 284 -13.08 -2.20 5.74
N ILE A 285 -13.21 -1.95 4.44
CA ILE A 285 -14.05 -0.89 3.87
C ILE A 285 -15.49 -1.34 3.68
N LEU A 286 -15.69 -2.63 3.38
CA LEU A 286 -17.01 -3.19 3.06
C LEU A 286 -18.07 -2.94 4.15
N PRO A 287 -17.77 -3.04 5.47
CA PRO A 287 -18.75 -2.72 6.51
C PRO A 287 -19.21 -1.26 6.47
N VAL A 288 -18.29 -0.33 6.19
CA VAL A 288 -18.59 1.12 6.13
C VAL A 288 -19.48 1.43 4.93
N VAL A 289 -19.12 0.90 3.75
CA VAL A 289 -19.91 1.06 2.52
C VAL A 289 -21.29 0.43 2.66
N THR A 290 -21.38 -0.77 3.23
CA THR A 290 -22.67 -1.47 3.44
C THR A 290 -23.60 -0.66 4.33
N LYS A 291 -23.07 -0.09 5.42
CA LYS A 291 -23.84 0.76 6.33
C LYS A 291 -24.34 2.03 5.62
N ALA A 292 -23.49 2.69 4.83
CA ALA A 292 -23.87 3.85 4.04
C ALA A 292 -25.00 3.54 3.05
N VAL A 293 -24.90 2.45 2.29
CA VAL A 293 -25.94 2.02 1.34
C VAL A 293 -27.27 1.75 2.05
N THR A 294 -27.22 1.12 3.22
CA THR A 294 -28.42 0.87 4.04
C THR A 294 -29.11 2.17 4.46
N ILE A 295 -28.33 3.18 4.87
CA ILE A 295 -28.84 4.50 5.25
C ILE A 295 -29.42 5.24 4.04
N ILE A 296 -28.74 5.22 2.88
CA ILE A 296 -29.24 5.86 1.67
C ILE A 296 -30.57 5.23 1.22
N ALA A 297 -30.69 3.91 1.34
CA ALA A 297 -31.91 3.18 0.99
C ALA A 297 -33.09 3.56 1.91
N SER A 298 -32.86 3.76 3.22
CA SER A 298 -33.92 4.14 4.16
C SER A 298 -34.40 5.58 3.98
N LYS A 299 -33.56 6.48 3.47
CA LYS A 299 -33.92 7.87 3.13
C LYS A 299 -34.75 8.00 1.84
N SER A 300 -34.80 6.95 1.03
CA SER A 300 -35.51 6.94 -0.26
C SER A 300 -36.97 6.46 -0.16
N VAL A 301 -37.49 6.27 1.06
CA VAL A 301 -38.86 5.85 1.39
C VAL A 301 -39.65 7.02 1.97
#